data_AF-A0A502D095-F1
#
_entry.id   AF-A0A502D095-F1
#
_cell.length_a   1.000
_cell.length_b   1.000
_cell.length_c   1.000
_cell.angle_alpha   90.00
_cell.angle_beta   90.00
_cell.angle_gamma   90.00
#
_symmetry.space_group_name_H-M   'P 1'
#
loop_
_entity.id
_entity.type
_entity.pdbx_description
1 polymer ?
#
loop_
_entity_poly.entity_id
_entity_poly.type
_entity_poly.pdbx_seq_one_letter_code
_entity_poly.pdbx_strand_id
1 'polypeptide(L)'
;MHRADRGMGGRLSARQRYCNNVPYVVVDVDSDVAAEQVMAAATDFTERRPELWPNISGGFWQLHERGPTWAEATEGSPAVWARERYEWSDKRVVGTTKDSNVWQPGGTWTLTAEPRNGGGSHIRVVLDRRWKGRGWLFYVPVALFGEQMFRRNLQKTLDVLRTQRS
;
A
#
# COMPACT_ATOMS: atom_id res chain seq x y z
N MET A 1 27.78 -53.07 -11.62
CA MET A 1 26.56 -52.98 -12.46
C MET A 1 25.54 -52.11 -11.75
N HIS A 2 24.97 -51.16 -12.48
CA HIS A 2 23.70 -50.42 -12.27
C HIS A 2 23.43 -49.56 -11.01
N ARG A 3 23.50 -48.23 -11.24
CA ARG A 3 22.41 -47.21 -11.13
C ARG A 3 21.20 -47.56 -10.25
N ALA A 4 20.86 -46.67 -9.31
CA ALA A 4 19.66 -45.82 -9.42
C ALA A 4 19.69 -44.68 -8.38
N ASP A 5 19.13 -43.57 -8.81
CA ASP A 5 19.16 -42.22 -8.29
C ASP A 5 17.83 -41.87 -7.59
N ARG A 6 17.84 -40.78 -6.82
CA ARG A 6 16.72 -39.97 -6.26
C ARG A 6 16.38 -40.11 -4.77
N GLY A 7 16.46 -38.94 -4.14
CA GLY A 7 15.75 -38.57 -2.92
C GLY A 7 15.99 -37.10 -2.58
N MET A 8 15.36 -36.18 -3.33
CA MET A 8 15.34 -34.74 -3.07
C MET A 8 14.95 -34.44 -1.61
N GLY A 9 15.91 -34.04 -0.79
CA GLY A 9 15.68 -33.31 0.46
C GLY A 9 15.42 -31.83 0.15
N GLY A 10 14.26 -31.52 -0.44
CA GLY A 10 13.85 -30.14 -0.68
C GLY A 10 13.65 -29.41 0.65
N ARG A 11 14.52 -28.42 0.93
CA ARG A 11 14.29 -27.40 1.96
C ARG A 11 12.92 -26.78 1.73
N LEU A 12 11.97 -27.05 2.62
CA LEU A 12 10.70 -26.34 2.68
C LEU A 12 11.01 -24.86 2.95
N SER A 13 10.84 -24.02 1.93
CA SER A 13 10.99 -22.57 2.07
C SER A 13 9.91 -22.00 2.98
N ALA A 14 10.23 -20.94 3.72
CA ALA A 14 9.38 -20.23 4.68
C ALA A 14 8.03 -19.70 4.13
N ARG A 15 7.71 -19.97 2.86
CA ARG A 15 6.43 -19.64 2.19
C ARG A 15 5.26 -20.50 2.65
N GLN A 16 5.49 -21.60 3.37
CA GLN A 16 4.43 -22.56 3.75
C GLN A 16 3.88 -22.36 5.18
N ARG A 17 3.90 -21.14 5.72
CA ARG A 17 3.24 -20.77 6.99
C ARG A 17 2.00 -19.86 6.81
N TYR A 18 1.53 -19.67 5.58
CA TYR A 18 0.40 -18.79 5.27
C TYR A 18 -0.91 -19.58 5.14
N CYS A 19 -1.46 -20.00 6.28
CA CYS A 19 -2.83 -20.48 6.36
C CYS A 19 -3.69 -19.39 7.04
N ASN A 20 -4.60 -18.81 6.26
CA ASN A 20 -5.78 -18.02 6.65
C ASN A 20 -5.54 -16.59 7.24
N ASN A 21 -6.07 -15.56 6.55
CA ASN A 21 -6.38 -14.20 7.04
C ASN A 21 -5.39 -13.03 6.81
N VAL A 22 -4.33 -13.17 6.00
CA VAL A 22 -3.39 -12.05 5.71
C VAL A 22 -3.50 -11.61 4.25
N PRO A 23 -4.15 -10.49 3.91
CA PRO A 23 -3.96 -9.85 2.61
C PRO A 23 -2.55 -9.24 2.54
N TYR A 24 -1.68 -9.97 1.87
CA TYR A 24 -0.39 -9.47 1.40
C TYR A 24 -0.51 -9.14 -0.08
N VAL A 25 -0.38 -7.86 -0.44
CA VAL A 25 -0.47 -7.39 -1.83
C VAL A 25 0.76 -6.55 -2.13
N VAL A 26 1.34 -6.78 -3.30
CA VAL A 26 2.48 -6.00 -3.82
C VAL A 26 2.06 -5.43 -5.16
N VAL A 27 2.30 -4.14 -5.36
CA VAL A 27 2.10 -3.45 -6.63
C VAL A 27 3.39 -2.74 -6.99
N ASP A 28 3.91 -3.04 -8.18
CA ASP A 28 5.07 -2.37 -8.76
C ASP A 28 4.63 -1.61 -10.03
N VAL A 29 4.96 -0.32 -10.11
CA VAL A 29 4.62 0.58 -11.21
C VAL A 29 5.83 1.43 -11.59
N ASP A 30 6.17 1.39 -12.87
CA ASP A 30 7.08 2.35 -13.48
C ASP A 30 6.27 3.56 -13.96
N SER A 31 6.73 4.77 -13.61
CA SER A 31 6.08 6.03 -13.93
C SER A 31 7.08 7.03 -14.51
N ASP A 32 6.57 7.98 -15.29
CA ASP A 32 7.25 9.18 -15.77
C ASP A 32 7.23 10.33 -14.75
N VAL A 33 6.40 10.22 -13.69
CA VAL A 33 6.37 11.15 -12.56
C VAL A 33 7.63 10.98 -11.71
N ALA A 34 8.26 12.10 -11.32
CA ALA A 34 9.49 12.08 -10.51
C ALA A 34 9.24 11.50 -9.12
N ALA A 35 10.24 10.81 -8.55
CA ALA A 35 10.12 10.15 -7.25
C ALA A 35 9.80 11.15 -6.13
N GLU A 36 10.37 12.34 -6.21
CA GLU A 36 10.16 13.45 -5.29
C GLU A 36 8.71 13.93 -5.29
N GLN A 37 8.06 13.96 -6.46
CA GLN A 37 6.64 14.34 -6.58
C GLN A 37 5.74 13.28 -5.96
N VAL A 38 6.06 11.99 -6.15
CA VAL A 38 5.33 10.88 -5.53
C VAL A 38 5.46 10.94 -4.01
N MET A 39 6.68 11.16 -3.50
CA MET A 39 6.94 11.27 -2.06
C MET A 39 6.30 12.52 -1.45
N ALA A 40 6.30 13.65 -2.15
CA ALA A 40 5.59 14.84 -1.72
C ALA A 40 4.09 14.57 -1.60
N ALA A 41 3.47 13.90 -2.57
CA ALA A 41 2.06 13.54 -2.50
C ALA A 41 1.75 12.51 -1.40
N ALA A 42 2.65 11.56 -1.17
CA ALA A 42 2.51 10.54 -0.13
C ALA A 42 2.64 11.11 1.29
N THR A 43 3.33 12.23 1.44
CA THR A 43 3.57 12.91 2.73
C THR A 43 2.78 14.22 2.89
N ASP A 44 1.98 14.60 1.88
CA ASP A 44 1.02 15.69 1.98
C ASP A 44 -0.20 15.21 2.78
N PHE A 45 -0.26 15.62 4.05
CA PHE A 45 -1.40 15.42 4.96
C PHE A 45 -2.18 16.74 5.15
N THR A 46 -2.36 17.53 4.09
CA THR A 46 -3.25 18.70 4.09
C THR A 46 -4.65 18.33 3.58
N GLU A 47 -5.55 19.31 3.47
CA GLU A 47 -6.87 19.12 2.86
C GLU A 47 -6.83 18.64 1.40
N ARG A 48 -5.68 18.74 0.73
CA ARG A 48 -5.48 18.19 -0.62
C ARG A 48 -5.38 16.67 -0.65
N ARG A 49 -5.26 16.00 0.50
CA ARG A 49 -5.10 14.54 0.58
C ARG A 49 -6.14 13.77 -0.26
N PRO A 50 -7.45 14.06 -0.18
CA PRO A 50 -8.45 13.34 -0.97
C PRO A 50 -8.40 13.67 -2.47
N GLU A 51 -7.85 14.84 -2.84
CA GLU A 51 -7.64 15.22 -4.25
C GLU A 51 -6.47 14.44 -4.86
N LEU A 52 -5.39 14.25 -4.08
CA LEU A 52 -4.19 13.51 -4.49
C LEU A 52 -4.43 12.00 -4.52
N TRP A 53 -5.30 11.50 -3.65
CA TRP A 53 -5.59 10.08 -3.46
C TRP A 53 -7.09 9.83 -3.64
N PRO A 54 -7.60 9.68 -4.88
CA PRO A 54 -9.04 9.61 -5.17
C PRO A 54 -9.79 8.43 -4.54
N ASN A 55 -9.07 7.46 -3.96
CA ASN A 55 -9.65 6.38 -3.16
C ASN A 55 -9.94 6.77 -1.70
N ILE A 56 -9.61 8.00 -1.30
CA ILE A 56 -9.97 8.60 -0.02
C ILE A 56 -11.20 9.47 -0.25
N SER A 57 -12.30 9.13 0.42
CA SER A 57 -13.49 9.98 0.47
C SER A 57 -13.23 11.14 1.42
N GLY A 58 -13.52 12.38 0.99
CA GLY A 58 -13.37 13.57 1.83
C GLY A 58 -14.14 13.49 3.15
N GLY A 59 -15.29 12.80 3.19
CA GLY A 59 -16.05 12.58 4.43
C GLY A 59 -15.42 11.59 5.41
N PHE A 60 -14.39 10.85 4.99
CA PHE A 60 -13.62 9.90 5.81
C PHE A 60 -12.16 10.34 5.96
N TRP A 61 -11.82 11.53 5.46
CA TRP A 61 -10.54 12.16 5.70
C TRP A 61 -10.59 12.93 7.02
N GLN A 62 -9.67 12.61 7.91
CA GLN A 62 -9.47 13.36 9.13
C GLN A 62 -7.99 13.30 9.52
N LEU A 63 -7.32 14.45 9.54
CA LEU A 63 -6.02 14.56 10.20
C LEU A 63 -6.21 14.65 11.71
N HIS A 64 -5.55 13.78 12.48
CA HIS A 64 -5.53 13.85 13.93
C HIS A 64 -4.35 14.65 14.44
N GLU A 65 -3.15 14.36 13.92
CA GLU A 65 -1.92 15.01 14.35
C GLU A 65 -0.83 14.87 13.28
N ARG A 66 0.15 15.77 13.26
CA ARG A 66 1.32 15.68 12.36
C ARG A 66 2.59 16.22 12.99
N GLY A 67 3.71 15.67 12.56
CA GLY A 67 5.05 16.17 12.83
C GLY A 67 5.90 16.24 11.55
N PRO A 68 7.21 16.46 11.69
CA PRO A 68 8.10 16.63 10.54
C PRO A 68 8.20 15.41 9.62
N THR A 69 8.16 14.20 10.19
CA THR A 69 8.36 12.93 9.48
C THR A 69 7.28 11.90 9.78
N TRP A 70 6.13 12.35 10.31
CA TRP A 70 5.03 11.48 10.68
C TRP A 70 3.69 12.22 10.67
N ALA A 71 2.61 11.47 10.50
CA ALA A 71 1.25 11.95 10.65
C ALA A 71 0.36 10.85 11.22
N GLU A 72 -0.76 11.22 11.80
CA GLU A 72 -1.82 10.28 12.15
C GLU A 72 -3.12 10.77 11.54
N ALA A 73 -3.74 9.94 10.71
CA ALA A 73 -4.94 10.31 9.96
C ALA A 73 -5.90 9.13 9.85
N THR A 74 -7.20 9.44 9.74
CA THR A 74 -8.20 8.51 9.25
C THR A 74 -8.40 8.75 7.75
N GLU A 75 -8.35 7.67 6.97
CA GLU A 75 -8.53 7.67 5.52
C GLU A 75 -9.44 6.50 5.10
N GLY A 76 -10.06 6.64 3.92
CA GLY A 76 -10.83 5.57 3.27
C GLY A 76 -12.22 6.01 2.84
N SER A 77 -13.22 5.18 3.12
CA SER A 77 -14.60 5.34 2.63
C SER A 77 -15.59 4.72 3.63
N PRO A 78 -16.91 4.90 3.46
CA PRO A 78 -17.91 4.21 4.28
C PRO A 78 -17.75 2.69 4.31
N ALA A 79 -17.30 2.10 3.20
CA ALA A 79 -17.12 0.65 3.10
C ALA A 79 -15.88 0.17 3.86
N VAL A 80 -14.76 0.88 3.73
CA VAL A 80 -13.47 0.52 4.33
C VAL A 80 -12.74 1.79 4.73
N TRP A 81 -12.38 1.89 6.01
CA TRP A 81 -11.56 2.98 6.54
C TRP A 81 -10.48 2.46 7.49
N ALA A 82 -9.42 3.22 7.66
CA ALA A 82 -8.40 2.97 8.65
C ALA A 82 -7.91 4.29 9.26
N ARG A 83 -7.74 4.31 10.59
CA ARG A 83 -6.89 5.29 11.27
C ARG A 83 -5.48 4.72 11.29
N GLU A 84 -4.52 5.45 10.72
CA GLU A 84 -3.16 4.98 10.55
C GLU A 84 -2.15 5.98 11.10
N ARG A 85 -1.08 5.44 11.68
CA ARG A 85 0.13 6.18 12.03
C ARG A 85 1.12 6.06 10.88
N TYR A 86 1.35 7.16 10.19
CA TYR A 86 2.32 7.28 9.12
C TYR A 86 3.66 7.76 9.64
N GLU A 87 4.74 7.16 9.15
CA GLU A 87 6.12 7.57 9.35
C GLU A 87 6.84 7.50 8.01
N TRP A 88 7.74 8.43 7.73
CA TRP A 88 8.43 8.48 6.44
C TRP A 88 9.89 8.94 6.50
N SER A 89 10.63 8.51 5.48
CA SER A 89 11.93 9.02 5.09
C SER A 89 11.84 9.71 3.71
N ASP A 90 13.00 10.03 3.15
CA ASP A 90 13.17 10.59 1.79
C ASP A 90 12.47 9.79 0.68
N LYS A 91 12.48 8.46 0.74
CA LYS A 91 12.01 7.57 -0.34
C LYS A 91 10.91 6.62 0.06
N ARG A 92 10.50 6.62 1.33
CA ARG A 92 9.60 5.60 1.88
C ARG A 92 8.61 6.19 2.86
N VAL A 93 7.34 5.82 2.72
CA VAL A 93 6.27 6.09 3.69
C VAL A 93 5.71 4.76 4.18
N VAL A 94 5.48 4.63 5.48
CA VAL A 94 4.83 3.47 6.11
C VAL A 94 3.65 3.96 6.95
N GLY A 95 2.45 3.56 6.58
CA GLY A 95 1.24 3.68 7.39
C GLY A 95 1.02 2.41 8.20
N THR A 96 0.94 2.52 9.53
CA THR A 96 0.62 1.41 10.44
C THR A 96 -0.79 1.60 10.96
N THR A 97 -1.66 0.62 10.72
CA THR A 97 -3.05 0.66 11.16
C THR A 97 -3.14 0.69 12.69
N LYS A 98 -3.78 1.74 13.22
CA LYS A 98 -4.13 1.89 14.64
C LYS A 98 -5.54 1.36 14.92
N ASP A 99 -6.49 1.68 14.04
CA ASP A 99 -7.86 1.21 14.12
C ASP A 99 -8.50 1.13 12.72
N SER A 100 -9.50 0.27 12.56
CA SER A 100 -10.22 0.06 11.31
C SER A 100 -11.53 -0.72 11.54
N ASN A 101 -12.49 -0.52 10.64
CA ASN A 101 -13.67 -1.37 10.55
C ASN A 101 -13.39 -2.78 10.00
N VAL A 102 -12.34 -2.96 9.18
CA VAL A 102 -12.04 -4.24 8.51
C VAL A 102 -10.64 -4.80 8.79
N TRP A 103 -9.69 -3.97 9.22
CA TRP A 103 -8.30 -4.38 9.48
C TRP A 103 -8.02 -4.55 10.97
N GLN A 104 -7.17 -5.50 11.31
CA GLN A 104 -6.58 -5.56 12.66
C GLN A 104 -5.51 -4.47 12.82
N PRO A 105 -5.33 -3.92 14.04
CA PRO A 105 -4.20 -3.06 14.34
C PRO A 105 -2.85 -3.73 14.04
N GLY A 106 -1.86 -2.93 13.66
CA GLY A 106 -0.49 -3.36 13.36
C GLY A 106 -0.24 -3.79 11.91
N GLY A 107 -1.28 -3.92 11.09
CA GLY A 107 -1.11 -4.07 9.64
C GLY A 107 -0.47 -2.83 9.02
N THR A 108 0.26 -3.00 7.91
CA THR A 108 1.00 -1.91 7.27
C THR A 108 0.59 -1.68 5.82
N TRP A 109 0.71 -0.42 5.39
CA TRP A 109 0.76 0.01 4.01
C TRP A 109 2.09 0.74 3.82
N THR A 110 2.89 0.29 2.87
CA THR A 110 4.19 0.89 2.56
C THR A 110 4.18 1.40 1.14
N LEU A 111 4.64 2.62 0.92
CA LEU A 111 5.00 3.15 -0.39
C LEU A 111 6.51 3.42 -0.43
N THR A 112 7.16 3.03 -1.52
CA THR A 112 8.54 3.40 -1.83
C THR A 112 8.59 3.96 -3.25
N ALA A 113 9.31 5.05 -3.45
CA ALA A 113 9.50 5.66 -4.76
C ALA A 113 10.99 5.95 -4.98
N GLU A 114 11.54 5.40 -6.07
CA GLU A 114 12.96 5.54 -6.41
C GLU A 114 13.10 6.11 -7.82
N PRO A 115 14.07 7.02 -8.07
CA PRO A 115 14.33 7.53 -9.42
C PRO A 115 14.72 6.41 -10.40
N ARG A 116 14.30 6.53 -11.66
CA ARG A 116 14.70 5.62 -12.74
C ARG A 116 15.72 6.25 -13.67
N ASN A 117 16.56 5.40 -14.26
CA ASN A 117 17.45 5.80 -15.35
C ASN A 117 16.61 6.29 -16.54
N GLY A 118 16.85 7.52 -17.01
CA GLY A 118 16.05 8.15 -18.06
C GLY A 118 14.88 9.02 -17.54
N GLY A 119 14.76 9.18 -16.21
CA GLY A 119 13.75 10.03 -15.57
C GLY A 119 12.53 9.25 -15.05
N GLY A 120 11.69 9.94 -14.29
CA GLY A 120 10.53 9.35 -13.63
C GLY A 120 10.92 8.51 -12.40
N SER A 121 10.08 7.53 -12.05
CA SER A 121 10.24 6.74 -10.83
C SER A 121 9.75 5.30 -10.95
N HIS A 122 10.37 4.43 -10.15
CA HIS A 122 9.88 3.10 -9.83
C HIS A 122 9.16 3.18 -8.49
N ILE A 123 7.88 2.81 -8.48
CA ILE A 123 7.01 2.92 -7.31
C ILE A 123 6.59 1.54 -6.89
N ARG A 124 6.83 1.22 -5.62
CA ARG A 124 6.43 -0.04 -4.99
C ARG A 124 5.48 0.25 -3.85
N VAL A 125 4.31 -0.39 -3.89
CA VAL A 125 3.34 -0.37 -2.80
C VAL A 125 3.19 -1.78 -2.23
N VAL A 126 3.33 -1.91 -0.91
CA VAL A 126 3.15 -3.17 -0.19
C VAL A 126 2.07 -3.00 0.87
N LEU A 127 1.01 -3.79 0.76
CA LEU A 127 -0.01 -3.92 1.78
C LEU A 127 0.24 -5.23 2.53
N ASP A 128 0.46 -5.17 3.83
CA ASP A 128 0.58 -6.34 4.71
C ASP A 128 -0.35 -6.15 5.90
N ARG A 129 -1.59 -6.61 5.74
CA ARG A 129 -2.65 -6.43 6.76
C ARG A 129 -3.28 -7.76 7.12
N ARG A 130 -4.09 -7.75 8.19
CA ARG A 130 -4.89 -8.88 8.64
C ARG A 130 -6.35 -8.48 8.79
N TRP A 131 -7.27 -9.36 8.42
CA TRP A 131 -8.71 -9.09 8.55
C TRP A 131 -9.17 -9.11 10.01
N LYS A 132 -10.05 -8.20 10.37
CA LYS A 132 -10.79 -8.17 11.64
C LYS A 132 -12.08 -9.00 11.51
N GLY A 133 -12.33 -9.89 12.46
CA GLY A 133 -13.57 -10.68 12.52
C GLY A 133 -13.89 -11.43 11.22
N ARG A 134 -15.12 -11.26 10.70
CA ARG A 134 -15.57 -11.86 9.43
C ARG A 134 -15.12 -11.07 8.19
N GLY A 135 -14.14 -10.16 8.31
CA GLY A 135 -13.58 -9.39 7.20
C GLY A 135 -13.05 -10.24 6.05
N TRP A 136 -12.78 -11.53 6.30
CA TRP A 136 -12.49 -12.51 5.26
C TRP A 136 -13.61 -12.65 4.21
N LEU A 137 -14.85 -12.22 4.47
CA LEU A 137 -15.90 -12.18 3.43
C LEU A 137 -15.56 -11.18 2.30
N PHE A 138 -14.76 -10.16 2.57
CA PHE A 138 -14.19 -9.26 1.56
C PHE A 138 -12.90 -9.82 0.92
N TYR A 139 -12.38 -10.96 1.39
CA TYR A 139 -11.16 -11.58 0.88
C TYR A 139 -11.28 -12.00 -0.58
N VAL A 140 -12.42 -12.56 -1.00
CA VAL A 140 -12.55 -13.13 -2.35
C VAL A 140 -12.31 -12.07 -3.44
N PRO A 141 -12.95 -10.88 -3.40
CA PRO A 141 -12.63 -9.82 -4.36
C PRO A 141 -11.20 -9.29 -4.26
N VAL A 142 -10.65 -9.10 -3.06
CA VAL A 142 -9.29 -8.54 -2.87
C VAL A 142 -8.20 -9.54 -3.26
N ALA A 143 -8.38 -10.83 -2.99
CA ALA A 143 -7.43 -11.88 -3.37
C ALA A 143 -7.39 -12.07 -4.90
N LEU A 144 -8.52 -11.88 -5.58
CA LEU A 144 -8.62 -12.06 -7.04
C LEU A 144 -8.28 -10.78 -7.82
N PHE A 145 -8.60 -9.60 -7.29
CA PHE A 145 -8.52 -8.34 -8.02
C PHE A 145 -7.82 -7.22 -7.27
N GLY A 146 -7.32 -7.48 -6.06
CA GLY A 146 -6.71 -6.47 -5.19
C GLY A 146 -5.54 -5.77 -5.85
N GLU A 147 -4.57 -6.52 -6.40
CA GLU A 147 -3.43 -5.92 -7.11
C GLU A 147 -3.89 -4.97 -8.24
N GLN A 148 -4.82 -5.42 -9.08
CA GLN A 148 -5.33 -4.61 -10.20
C GLN A 148 -6.10 -3.37 -9.71
N MET A 149 -6.86 -3.49 -8.62
CA MET A 149 -7.58 -2.38 -7.99
C MET A 149 -6.60 -1.36 -7.41
N PHE A 150 -5.60 -1.81 -6.64
CA PHE A 150 -4.58 -0.95 -6.05
C PHE A 150 -3.71 -0.30 -7.13
N ARG A 151 -3.35 -1.04 -8.19
CA ARG A 151 -2.66 -0.49 -9.37
C ARG A 151 -3.49 0.60 -10.04
N ARG A 152 -4.79 0.39 -10.25
CA ARG A 152 -5.69 1.41 -10.83
C ARG A 152 -5.80 2.65 -9.94
N ASN A 153 -5.91 2.46 -8.62
CA ASN A 153 -5.96 3.59 -7.69
C ASN A 153 -4.64 4.39 -7.72
N LEU A 154 -3.50 3.70 -7.72
CA LEU A 154 -2.19 4.33 -7.86
C LEU A 154 -2.06 5.07 -9.20
N GLN A 155 -2.54 4.48 -10.31
CA GLN A 155 -2.56 5.14 -11.62
C GLN A 155 -3.35 6.44 -11.60
N LYS A 156 -4.53 6.48 -10.96
CA LYS A 156 -5.30 7.72 -10.82
C LYS A 156 -4.52 8.80 -10.07
N THR A 157 -3.84 8.44 -8.99
CA THR A 157 -2.96 9.38 -8.28
C THR A 157 -1.85 9.89 -9.20
N LEU A 158 -1.21 9.01 -9.98
CA LEU A 158 -0.18 9.42 -10.93
C LEU A 158 -0.74 10.36 -12.01
N ASP A 159 -1.95 10.15 -12.51
CA ASP A 159 -2.61 11.04 -13.47
C ASP A 159 -2.87 12.44 -12.89
N VAL A 160 -3.29 12.51 -11.62
CA VAL A 160 -3.42 13.78 -10.89
C VAL A 160 -2.05 14.49 -10.82
N LEU A 161 -0.98 13.77 -10.47
CA LEU A 161 0.36 14.35 -10.36
C LEU A 161 0.94 14.80 -11.70
N ARG A 162 0.62 14.11 -12.80
CA ARG A 162 1.00 14.55 -14.16
C ARG A 162 0.37 15.88 -14.52
N THR A 163 -0.89 16.08 -14.14
CA THR A 163 -1.65 17.30 -14.48
C THR A 163 -1.15 18.53 -13.71
N GLN A 164 -0.52 18.34 -12.53
CA GLN A 164 0.10 19.44 -11.77
C GLN A 164 1.42 19.95 -12.39
N ARG A 165 1.83 19.40 -13.54
CA ARG A 165 3.06 19.77 -14.26
C ARG A 165 2.87 20.88 -15.29
N SER A 166 1.71 21.55 -15.31
CA SER A 166 1.39 22.67 -16.22
C SER A 166 1.53 24.04 -15.56
#